data_AF-A0A1U8LS40-F1
#
_entry.id   AF-A0A1U8LS40-F1
#
_cell.length_a   1.000
_cell.length_b   1.000
_cell.length_c   1.000
_cell.angle_alpha   90.00
_cell.angle_beta   90.00
_cell.angle_gamma   90.00
#
_symmetry.space_group_name_H-M   'P 1'
#
loop_
_entity.id
_entity.type
_entity.pdbx_description
1 polymer ?
#
loop_
_entity_poly.entity_id
_entity_poly.type
_entity_poly.pdbx_seq_one_letter_code
_entity_poly.pdbx_strand_id
1 'polypeptide(L)'
;MAVGLSAAVTPKPFRSFPLLKPAPIFHPLLHLPKITTYGARRKKSFAVCFVVDEEQKQSAPTQIVEQGFEEVRDRQILIPARLSEKLARKRSERFTYLVAAVMSSFGITSMSVMAVYYRFWWQMEGGEVPLSEMFGTFTLAVGAAVGMEFWARWAPRALWHASLWHMHESHHRPREGPFELNDVFAITNAVPAIALLSYGFFNKGLVPGLCFGAGLGITMFGMAYMFVHDGLVHKRFPVGPIANVPYFRKVAAAHQLHHSEKFNGVPYGLFLGPKEVEDVGGHEELEKEINRRIKSSKGS
;
A
#
# COMPACT_ATOMS: atom_id res chain seq x y z
N MET A 1 -22.86 74.18 -41.46
CA MET A 1 -23.53 73.94 -40.17
C MET A 1 -24.38 72.70 -40.32
N ALA A 2 -23.92 71.55 -39.81
CA ALA A 2 -24.69 70.31 -39.77
C ALA A 2 -24.24 69.50 -38.55
N VAL A 3 -25.24 68.98 -37.84
CA VAL A 3 -25.21 68.43 -36.48
C VAL A 3 -24.72 66.98 -36.50
N GLY A 4 -23.88 66.59 -35.53
CA GLY A 4 -23.49 65.21 -35.27
C GLY A 4 -23.65 64.88 -33.79
N LEU A 5 -24.57 63.97 -33.49
CA LEU A 5 -25.06 63.64 -32.14
C LEU A 5 -24.00 63.00 -31.24
N SER A 6 -24.06 63.41 -29.97
CA SER A 6 -23.39 62.83 -28.82
C SER A 6 -24.17 61.61 -28.29
N ALA A 7 -23.47 60.51 -27.99
CA ALA A 7 -24.02 59.42 -27.20
C ALA A 7 -22.93 58.88 -26.25
N ALA A 8 -23.03 59.30 -24.99
CA ALA A 8 -22.25 58.76 -23.88
C ALA A 8 -22.81 57.38 -23.50
N VAL A 9 -21.97 56.35 -23.54
CA VAL A 9 -22.32 55.01 -23.04
C VAL A 9 -22.00 54.95 -21.56
N THR A 10 -23.05 54.84 -20.74
CA THR A 10 -22.98 54.61 -19.30
C THR A 10 -22.62 53.15 -19.00
N PRO A 11 -21.78 52.85 -18.01
CA PRO A 11 -21.51 51.48 -17.60
C PRO A 11 -22.72 50.93 -16.83
N LYS A 12 -23.24 49.77 -17.28
CA LYS A 12 -24.33 49.05 -16.59
C LYS A 12 -23.82 48.48 -15.25
N PRO A 13 -24.62 48.52 -14.17
CA PRO A 13 -24.23 47.97 -12.89
C PRO A 13 -24.22 46.43 -12.93
N PHE A 14 -23.21 45.85 -12.28
CA PHE A 14 -23.10 44.43 -11.97
C PHE A 14 -24.36 43.94 -11.25
N ARG A 15 -25.07 42.98 -11.84
CA ARG A 15 -26.14 42.23 -11.18
C ARG A 15 -25.48 41.20 -10.24
N SER A 16 -25.56 41.48 -8.95
CA SER A 16 -25.22 40.53 -7.88
C SER A 16 -26.23 39.37 -7.89
N PHE A 17 -25.72 38.14 -8.07
CA PHE A 17 -26.51 36.93 -7.88
C PHE A 17 -26.82 36.76 -6.38
N PRO A 18 -28.03 36.33 -5.99
CA PRO A 18 -28.39 36.17 -4.59
C PRO A 18 -27.64 34.98 -3.98
N LEU A 19 -26.89 35.28 -2.92
CA LEU A 19 -26.29 34.32 -2.01
C LEU A 19 -27.39 33.47 -1.36
N LEU A 20 -27.51 32.21 -1.76
CA LEU A 20 -28.40 31.26 -1.12
C LEU A 20 -27.90 31.01 0.32
N LYS A 21 -28.62 31.55 1.31
CA LYS A 21 -28.43 31.19 2.72
C LYS A 21 -28.99 29.78 2.94
N PRO A 22 -28.25 28.83 3.53
CA PRO A 22 -28.86 27.62 4.05
C PRO A 22 -29.63 27.94 5.33
N ALA A 23 -30.92 27.59 5.37
CA ALA A 23 -31.75 27.58 6.57
C ALA A 23 -31.33 26.42 7.51
N PRO A 24 -31.52 26.55 8.84
CA PRO A 24 -31.09 25.55 9.81
C PRO A 24 -32.06 24.37 9.80
N ILE A 25 -31.55 23.18 9.51
CA ILE A 25 -32.32 21.94 9.66
C ILE A 25 -32.05 21.38 11.05
N PHE A 26 -33.13 21.26 11.81
CA PHE A 26 -33.23 20.64 13.13
C PHE A 26 -32.63 19.22 13.16
N HIS A 27 -31.92 18.94 14.25
CA HIS A 27 -31.39 17.64 14.62
C HIS A 27 -32.49 16.59 14.89
N PRO A 28 -32.29 15.33 14.47
CA PRO A 28 -32.71 14.18 15.23
C PRO A 28 -31.50 13.57 15.96
N LEU A 29 -31.63 13.43 17.28
CA LEU A 29 -30.76 12.67 18.16
C LEU A 29 -30.42 11.29 17.57
N LEU A 30 -29.15 11.08 17.19
CA LEU A 30 -28.61 9.75 17.00
C LEU A 30 -28.05 9.28 18.36
N HIS A 31 -28.80 8.39 18.99
CA HIS A 31 -28.34 7.60 20.12
C HIS A 31 -27.06 6.85 19.75
N LEU A 32 -25.95 7.24 20.38
CA LEU A 32 -24.73 6.44 20.45
C LEU A 32 -25.05 5.14 21.22
N PRO A 33 -24.86 3.94 20.66
CA PRO A 33 -24.81 2.75 21.49
C PRO A 33 -23.47 2.80 22.25
N LYS A 34 -23.55 2.85 23.59
CA LYS A 34 -22.42 2.54 24.46
C LYS A 34 -21.91 1.15 24.06
N ILE A 35 -20.68 1.07 23.54
CA ILE A 35 -19.95 -0.18 23.43
C ILE A 35 -19.58 -0.59 24.86
N THR A 36 -20.44 -1.40 25.45
CA THR A 36 -20.16 -2.10 26.70
C THR A 36 -19.09 -3.14 26.41
N THR A 37 -17.99 -3.07 27.14
CA THR A 37 -16.95 -4.09 27.19
C THR A 37 -17.57 -5.45 27.52
N TYR A 38 -17.60 -6.38 26.55
CA TYR A 38 -17.91 -7.78 26.81
C TYR A 38 -16.73 -8.43 27.51
N GLY A 39 -16.81 -8.49 28.85
CA GLY A 39 -15.97 -9.36 29.66
C GLY A 39 -16.14 -10.82 29.25
N ALA A 40 -15.01 -11.52 29.13
CA ALA A 40 -14.94 -12.93 28.82
C ALA A 40 -15.86 -13.75 29.76
N ARG A 41 -16.92 -14.34 29.18
CA ARG A 41 -17.84 -15.23 29.87
C ARG A 41 -17.11 -16.55 30.15
N ARG A 42 -16.56 -16.68 31.36
CA ARG A 42 -15.99 -17.91 31.92
C ARG A 42 -17.06 -19.01 31.85
N LYS A 43 -16.88 -20.02 30.99
CA LYS A 43 -17.74 -21.21 30.96
C LYS A 43 -17.65 -21.88 32.33
N LYS A 44 -18.73 -21.81 33.12
CA LYS A 44 -18.91 -22.68 34.30
C LYS A 44 -19.17 -24.09 33.77
N SER A 45 -18.17 -24.95 33.86
CA SER A 45 -18.39 -26.40 33.81
C SER A 45 -19.01 -26.78 35.15
N PHE A 46 -20.26 -27.25 35.13
CA PHE A 46 -20.85 -27.93 36.27
C PHE A 46 -20.20 -29.32 36.35
N ALA A 47 -19.32 -29.52 37.34
CA ALA A 47 -18.90 -30.86 37.75
C ALA A 47 -19.95 -31.37 38.75
N VAL A 48 -20.76 -32.34 38.33
CA VAL A 48 -21.67 -33.07 39.23
C VAL A 48 -20.83 -34.15 39.92
N CYS A 49 -20.59 -33.97 41.22
CA CYS A 49 -19.94 -34.96 42.07
C CYS A 49 -21.01 -35.95 42.53
N PHE A 50 -21.04 -37.15 41.94
CA PHE A 50 -21.80 -38.27 42.51
C PHE A 50 -20.96 -38.91 43.60
N VAL A 51 -21.39 -38.74 44.85
CA VAL A 51 -20.94 -39.56 45.98
C VAL A 51 -21.87 -40.78 46.01
N VAL A 52 -21.31 -41.97 45.79
CA VAL A 52 -21.98 -43.24 46.06
C VAL A 52 -21.08 -43.96 47.05
N ASP A 53 -21.58 -44.16 48.26
CA ASP A 53 -20.93 -44.93 49.32
C ASP A 53 -20.81 -46.41 48.92
N GLU A 54 -19.75 -47.03 49.42
CA GLU A 54 -19.33 -48.41 49.12
C GLU A 54 -20.37 -49.47 49.49
N GLU A 55 -20.40 -50.57 48.74
CA GLU A 55 -20.28 -51.91 49.34
C GLU A 55 -19.92 -53.03 48.32
N GLN A 56 -18.90 -53.81 48.71
CA GLN A 56 -18.65 -55.25 48.49
C GLN A 56 -18.43 -55.89 47.09
N LYS A 57 -17.23 -56.49 47.00
CA LYS A 57 -16.87 -57.86 46.53
C LYS A 57 -16.94 -58.23 45.03
N GLN A 58 -15.74 -58.57 44.54
CA GLN A 58 -15.37 -59.71 43.66
C GLN A 58 -16.10 -59.87 42.31
N SER A 59 -15.41 -59.58 41.20
CA SER A 59 -14.93 -60.56 40.18
C SER A 59 -14.73 -59.96 38.77
N ALA A 60 -13.58 -60.29 38.16
CA ALA A 60 -13.21 -60.30 36.74
C ALA A 60 -13.33 -59.03 35.83
N PRO A 61 -12.25 -58.62 35.12
CA PRO A 61 -12.25 -57.51 34.16
C PRO A 61 -12.30 -58.00 32.71
N THR A 62 -13.33 -57.62 31.93
CA THR A 62 -13.27 -57.80 30.46
C THR A 62 -13.84 -56.63 29.64
N GLN A 63 -14.22 -55.50 30.25
CA GLN A 63 -14.78 -54.36 29.49
C GLN A 63 -14.00 -53.04 29.62
N ILE A 64 -13.01 -52.96 30.50
CA ILE A 64 -12.27 -51.71 30.77
C ILE A 64 -11.06 -51.54 29.82
N VAL A 65 -10.57 -52.63 29.22
CA VAL A 65 -9.38 -52.59 28.35
C VAL A 65 -9.71 -52.09 26.94
N GLU A 66 -10.90 -52.38 26.40
CA GLU A 66 -11.33 -51.88 25.09
C GLU A 66 -11.59 -50.37 25.10
N GLN A 67 -12.24 -49.83 26.15
CA GLN A 67 -12.57 -48.39 26.22
C GLN A 67 -11.32 -47.50 26.34
N GLY A 68 -10.30 -47.93 27.09
CA GLY A 68 -9.04 -47.18 27.21
C GLY A 68 -8.18 -47.25 25.95
N PHE A 69 -8.22 -48.36 25.21
CA PHE A 69 -7.52 -48.49 23.93
C PHE A 69 -8.21 -47.72 22.81
N GLU A 70 -9.55 -47.71 22.78
CA GLU A 70 -10.31 -46.87 21.85
C GLU A 70 -10.08 -45.39 22.13
N GLU A 71 -10.19 -44.90 23.37
CA GLU A 71 -10.04 -43.47 23.67
C GLU A 71 -8.63 -42.93 23.33
N VAL A 72 -7.58 -43.73 23.58
CA VAL A 72 -6.20 -43.36 23.22
C VAL A 72 -6.00 -43.40 21.70
N ARG A 73 -6.53 -44.41 21.01
CA ARG A 73 -6.47 -44.54 19.55
C ARG A 73 -7.25 -43.42 18.85
N ASP A 74 -8.41 -43.06 19.39
CA ASP A 74 -9.28 -42.01 18.87
C ASP A 74 -8.62 -40.64 19.07
N ARG A 75 -7.98 -40.37 20.22
CA ARG A 75 -7.11 -39.17 20.39
C ARG A 75 -5.95 -39.13 19.40
N GLN A 76 -5.32 -40.27 19.13
CA GLN A 76 -4.15 -40.37 18.25
C GLN A 76 -4.51 -40.19 16.77
N ILE A 77 -5.74 -40.52 16.36
CA ILE A 77 -6.30 -40.32 15.01
C ILE A 77 -6.95 -38.92 14.87
N LEU A 78 -7.56 -38.39 15.92
CA LEU A 78 -8.23 -37.09 15.94
C LEU A 78 -7.25 -35.91 15.85
N ILE A 79 -6.03 -36.03 16.39
CA ILE A 79 -4.98 -35.01 16.27
C ILE A 79 -4.56 -34.80 14.80
N PRO A 80 -4.18 -35.83 14.02
CA PRO A 80 -3.85 -35.67 12.61
C PRO A 80 -5.06 -35.23 11.77
N ALA A 81 -6.28 -35.64 12.10
CA ALA A 81 -7.50 -35.17 11.44
C ALA A 81 -7.78 -33.66 11.69
N ARG A 82 -7.62 -33.19 12.93
CA ARG A 82 -7.76 -31.74 13.25
C ARG A 82 -6.64 -30.91 12.64
N LEU A 83 -5.43 -31.46 12.53
CA LEU A 83 -4.31 -30.80 11.85
C LEU A 83 -4.54 -30.71 10.34
N SER A 84 -5.02 -31.79 9.71
CA SER A 84 -5.33 -31.80 8.27
C SER A 84 -6.48 -30.85 7.94
N GLU A 85 -7.52 -30.77 8.78
CA GLU A 85 -8.61 -29.80 8.65
C GLU A 85 -8.11 -28.35 8.78
N LYS A 86 -7.25 -28.07 9.77
CA LYS A 86 -6.61 -26.74 9.92
C LYS A 86 -5.74 -26.37 8.72
N LEU A 87 -4.97 -27.32 8.18
CA LEU A 87 -4.15 -27.10 6.99
C LEU A 87 -5.01 -26.87 5.74
N ALA A 88 -6.07 -27.66 5.58
CA ALA A 88 -7.04 -27.48 4.50
C ALA A 88 -7.71 -26.10 4.57
N ARG A 89 -8.11 -25.65 5.77
CA ARG A 89 -8.65 -24.32 5.99
C ARG A 89 -7.65 -23.21 5.66
N LYS A 90 -6.39 -23.32 6.11
CA LYS A 90 -5.35 -22.33 5.74
C LYS A 90 -5.09 -22.31 4.23
N ARG A 91 -5.17 -23.47 3.57
CA ARG A 91 -5.00 -23.59 2.12
C ARG A 91 -6.17 -22.92 1.38
N SER A 92 -7.41 -23.15 1.82
CA SER A 92 -8.58 -22.50 1.22
C SER A 92 -8.56 -20.99 1.45
N GLU A 93 -8.21 -20.53 2.65
CA GLU A 93 -8.03 -19.10 2.94
C GLU A 93 -6.98 -18.47 2.01
N ARG A 94 -5.78 -19.07 1.90
CA ARG A 94 -4.73 -18.61 0.97
C ARG A 94 -5.18 -18.60 -0.49
N PHE A 95 -5.93 -19.62 -0.90
CA PHE A 95 -6.48 -19.69 -2.25
C PHE A 95 -7.49 -18.56 -2.49
N THR A 96 -8.40 -18.30 -1.55
CA THR A 96 -9.34 -17.18 -1.62
C THR A 96 -8.62 -15.84 -1.72
N TYR A 97 -7.58 -15.62 -0.90
CA TYR A 97 -6.76 -14.41 -0.98
C TYR A 97 -6.02 -14.28 -2.31
N LEU A 98 -5.50 -15.39 -2.84
CA LEU A 98 -4.84 -15.42 -4.14
C LEU A 98 -5.83 -15.05 -5.25
N VAL A 99 -7.02 -15.66 -5.27
CA VAL A 99 -8.07 -15.36 -6.25
C VAL A 99 -8.48 -13.88 -6.14
N ALA A 100 -8.72 -13.38 -4.93
CA ALA A 100 -9.04 -11.97 -4.72
C ALA A 100 -7.92 -11.03 -5.21
N ALA A 101 -6.65 -11.36 -4.95
CA ALA A 101 -5.51 -10.59 -5.40
C ALA A 101 -5.37 -10.61 -6.94
N VAL A 102 -5.57 -11.75 -7.58
CA VAL A 102 -5.52 -11.88 -9.05
C VAL A 102 -6.66 -11.09 -9.68
N MET A 103 -7.89 -11.24 -9.18
CA MET A 103 -9.06 -10.53 -9.71
C MET A 103 -8.96 -9.02 -9.51
N SER A 104 -8.49 -8.56 -8.35
CA SER A 104 -8.29 -7.12 -8.10
C SER A 104 -7.16 -6.54 -8.95
N SER A 105 -6.05 -7.26 -9.11
CA SER A 105 -4.95 -6.84 -9.99
C SER A 105 -5.42 -6.74 -11.43
N PHE A 106 -6.16 -7.74 -11.92
CA PHE A 106 -6.74 -7.71 -13.26
C PHE A 106 -7.75 -6.56 -13.44
N GLY A 107 -8.61 -6.34 -12.45
CA GLY A 107 -9.59 -5.25 -12.47
C GLY A 107 -8.92 -3.86 -12.52
N ILE A 108 -7.94 -3.62 -11.65
CA ILE A 108 -7.24 -2.33 -11.57
C ILE A 108 -6.40 -2.08 -12.81
N THR A 109 -5.66 -3.09 -13.29
CA THR A 109 -4.86 -2.98 -14.52
C THR A 109 -5.75 -2.74 -15.74
N SER A 110 -6.83 -3.49 -15.89
CA SER A 110 -7.81 -3.29 -16.96
C SER A 110 -8.41 -1.88 -16.92
N MET A 111 -8.85 -1.42 -15.75
CA MET A 111 -9.38 -0.06 -15.56
C MET A 111 -8.35 1.01 -15.92
N SER A 112 -7.08 0.82 -15.55
CA SER A 112 -6.00 1.77 -15.86
C SER A 112 -5.70 1.83 -17.35
N VAL A 113 -5.60 0.67 -18.01
CA VAL A 113 -5.41 0.58 -19.47
C VAL A 113 -6.59 1.23 -20.20
N MET A 114 -7.81 0.92 -19.76
CA MET A 114 -9.03 1.49 -20.33
C MET A 114 -9.10 3.00 -20.13
N ALA A 115 -8.71 3.54 -18.98
CA ALA A 115 -8.66 4.98 -18.73
C ALA A 115 -7.65 5.68 -19.66
N VAL A 116 -6.44 5.14 -19.79
CA VAL A 116 -5.44 5.68 -20.72
C VAL A 116 -5.95 5.61 -22.16
N TYR A 117 -6.53 4.49 -22.56
CA TYR A 117 -7.13 4.32 -23.88
C TYR A 117 -8.24 5.37 -24.15
N TYR A 118 -9.21 5.51 -23.23
CA TYR A 118 -10.28 6.49 -23.39
C TYR A 118 -9.75 7.92 -23.44
N ARG A 119 -8.71 8.25 -22.67
CA ARG A 119 -8.11 9.58 -22.71
C ARG A 119 -7.51 9.90 -24.08
N PHE A 120 -6.79 8.96 -24.69
CA PHE A 120 -6.25 9.15 -26.04
C PHE A 120 -7.34 9.08 -27.12
N TRP A 121 -8.32 8.20 -26.96
CA TRP A 121 -9.46 8.11 -27.88
C TRP A 121 -10.26 9.43 -27.91
N TRP A 122 -10.58 9.99 -26.74
CA TRP A 122 -11.31 11.26 -26.62
C TRP A 122 -10.51 12.44 -27.19
N GLN A 123 -9.19 12.37 -27.10
CA GLN A 123 -8.26 13.35 -27.67
C GLN A 123 -8.24 13.30 -29.22
N MET A 124 -8.53 12.15 -29.84
CA MET A 124 -8.52 11.98 -31.31
C MET A 124 -9.88 12.22 -31.99
N GLU A 125 -10.94 12.50 -31.24
CA GLU A 125 -12.32 12.70 -31.74
C GLU A 125 -12.46 13.84 -32.77
N GLY A 126 -11.45 14.72 -32.89
CA GLY A 126 -11.40 15.82 -33.85
C GLY A 126 -10.73 15.53 -35.20
N GLY A 127 -10.33 14.28 -35.48
CA GLY A 127 -9.79 13.85 -36.78
C GLY A 127 -8.31 14.18 -37.05
N GLU A 128 -7.75 15.20 -36.40
CA GLU A 128 -6.30 15.48 -36.42
C GLU A 128 -5.61 14.80 -35.23
N VAL A 129 -4.46 14.16 -35.47
CA VAL A 129 -3.65 13.57 -34.40
C VAL A 129 -2.83 14.68 -33.72
N PRO A 130 -3.09 15.01 -32.43
CA PRO A 130 -2.40 16.09 -31.74
C PRO A 130 -1.02 15.64 -31.25
N LEU A 131 -0.07 15.54 -32.18
CA LEU A 131 1.29 15.03 -31.95
C LEU A 131 2.02 15.75 -30.81
N SER A 132 1.86 17.08 -30.71
CA SER A 132 2.49 17.89 -29.66
C SER A 132 1.99 17.51 -28.26
N GLU A 133 0.68 17.28 -28.11
CA GLU A 133 0.09 16.84 -26.85
C GLU A 133 0.50 15.41 -26.51
N MET A 134 0.50 14.49 -27.49
CA MET A 134 0.91 13.10 -27.26
C MET A 134 2.39 13.00 -26.87
N PHE A 135 3.26 13.69 -27.61
CA PHE A 135 4.69 13.76 -27.34
C PHE A 135 4.98 14.45 -25.99
N GLY A 136 4.28 15.54 -25.70
CA GLY A 136 4.38 16.23 -24.42
C GLY A 136 3.94 15.33 -23.26
N THR A 137 2.82 14.64 -23.39
CA THR A 137 2.32 13.67 -22.39
C THR A 137 3.35 12.59 -22.12
N PHE A 138 3.90 11.96 -23.16
CA PHE A 138 4.91 10.92 -23.02
C PHE A 138 6.20 11.46 -22.36
N THR A 139 6.70 12.60 -22.84
CA THR A 139 7.93 13.20 -22.34
C THR A 139 7.78 13.61 -20.87
N LEU A 140 6.63 14.18 -20.48
CA LEU A 140 6.35 14.54 -19.09
C LEU A 140 6.15 13.31 -18.21
N ALA A 141 5.59 12.21 -18.73
CA ALA A 141 5.49 10.96 -17.97
C ALA A 141 6.88 10.38 -17.65
N VAL A 142 7.75 10.26 -18.66
CA VAL A 142 9.13 9.78 -18.46
C VAL A 142 9.91 10.75 -17.57
N GLY A 143 9.83 12.06 -17.85
CA GLY A 143 10.51 13.10 -17.11
C GLY A 143 10.08 13.17 -15.65
N ALA A 144 8.79 13.06 -15.36
CA ALA A 144 8.28 13.03 -13.99
C ALA A 144 8.69 11.74 -13.26
N ALA A 145 8.66 10.58 -13.93
CA ALA A 145 9.11 9.33 -13.31
C ALA A 145 10.60 9.39 -12.91
N VAL A 146 11.45 9.95 -13.78
CA VAL A 146 12.88 10.17 -13.48
C VAL A 146 13.05 11.26 -12.41
N GLY A 147 12.31 12.37 -12.51
CA GLY A 147 12.33 13.47 -11.56
C GLY A 147 11.96 13.03 -10.14
N MET A 148 11.04 12.07 -10.03
CA MET A 148 10.64 11.50 -8.74
C MET A 148 11.76 10.75 -8.03
N GLU A 149 12.76 10.20 -8.72
CA GLU A 149 13.94 9.63 -8.06
C GLU A 149 14.78 10.73 -7.38
N PHE A 150 14.95 11.88 -8.04
CA PHE A 150 15.64 13.02 -7.45
C PHE A 150 14.85 13.61 -6.28
N TRP A 151 13.52 13.67 -6.40
CA TRP A 151 12.64 14.03 -5.29
C TRP A 151 12.77 13.04 -4.12
N ALA A 152 12.72 11.74 -4.40
CA ALA A 152 12.86 10.67 -3.41
C ALA A 152 14.25 10.66 -2.75
N ARG A 153 15.27 11.26 -3.36
CA ARG A 153 16.58 11.49 -2.74
C ARG A 153 16.60 12.76 -1.89
N TRP A 154 16.02 13.84 -2.39
CA TRP A 154 16.08 15.14 -1.74
C TRP A 154 15.14 15.23 -0.53
N ALA A 155 13.90 14.77 -0.66
CA ALA A 155 12.87 14.89 0.38
C ALA A 155 13.25 14.16 1.69
N PRO A 156 13.80 12.92 1.69
CA PRO A 156 14.27 12.31 2.93
C PRO A 156 15.35 13.14 3.59
N ARG A 157 16.36 13.53 2.82
CA ARG A 157 17.51 14.27 3.32
C ARG A 157 17.13 15.63 3.89
N ALA A 158 16.28 16.37 3.19
CA ALA A 158 15.97 17.76 3.51
C ALA A 158 14.76 17.92 4.45
N LEU A 159 13.81 16.99 4.42
CA LEU A 159 12.54 17.10 5.14
C LEU A 159 12.38 15.96 6.16
N TRP A 160 12.46 14.69 5.73
CA TRP A 160 12.13 13.55 6.61
C TRP A 160 13.14 13.32 7.73
N HIS A 161 14.44 13.49 7.47
CA HIS A 161 15.48 13.45 8.51
C HIS A 161 15.66 14.77 9.25
N ALA A 162 14.89 15.80 8.91
CA ALA A 162 14.93 17.11 9.54
C ALA A 162 13.63 17.37 10.32
N SER A 163 12.74 18.20 9.78
CA SER A 163 11.53 18.65 10.47
C SER A 163 10.46 17.55 10.60
N LEU A 164 10.49 16.52 9.76
CA LEU A 164 9.48 15.46 9.71
C LEU A 164 9.96 14.12 10.30
N TRP A 165 11.04 14.14 11.09
CA TRP A 165 11.62 12.93 11.71
C TRP A 165 10.62 12.16 12.55
N HIS A 166 9.77 12.84 13.33
CA HIS A 166 8.76 12.17 14.16
C HIS A 166 7.80 11.26 13.36
N MET A 167 7.58 11.53 12.06
CA MET A 167 6.79 10.66 11.18
C MET A 167 7.66 9.56 10.55
N HIS A 168 8.88 9.92 10.13
CA HIS A 168 9.82 9.01 9.48
C HIS A 168 10.47 7.99 10.43
N GLU A 169 10.59 8.31 11.72
CA GLU A 169 11.21 7.44 12.72
C GLU A 169 10.51 6.06 12.79
N SER A 170 9.19 6.03 12.56
CA SER A 170 8.44 4.78 12.48
C SER A 170 8.96 3.83 11.40
N HIS A 171 9.63 4.37 10.37
CA HIS A 171 10.25 3.62 9.28
C HIS A 171 11.56 2.93 9.69
N HIS A 172 12.35 3.59 10.54
CA HIS A 172 13.65 3.08 11.01
C HIS A 172 13.52 2.03 12.11
N ARG A 173 12.35 1.96 12.77
CA ARG A 173 12.08 1.03 13.86
C ARG A 173 11.45 -0.28 13.35
N PRO A 174 11.59 -1.39 14.08
CA PRO A 174 10.85 -2.62 13.78
C PRO A 174 9.34 -2.35 13.76
N ARG A 175 8.67 -2.84 12.72
CA ARG A 175 7.26 -2.58 12.48
C ARG A 175 6.34 -3.29 13.49
N GLU A 176 5.37 -2.56 14.04
CA GLU A 176 4.40 -3.08 15.03
C GLU A 176 2.98 -3.34 14.46
N GLY A 177 2.75 -3.19 13.16
CA GLY A 177 1.42 -3.37 12.57
C GLY A 177 1.38 -3.24 11.04
N PRO A 178 0.19 -3.30 10.41
CA PRO A 178 0.05 -3.18 8.96
C PRO A 178 0.40 -1.80 8.40
N PHE A 179 0.22 -0.75 9.20
CA PHE A 179 0.45 0.65 8.83
C PHE A 179 1.53 1.28 9.70
N GLU A 180 2.27 2.22 9.13
CA GLU A 180 3.27 3.05 9.80
C GLU A 180 2.91 4.53 9.64
N LEU A 181 3.31 5.38 10.59
CA LEU A 181 3.11 6.83 10.46
C LEU A 181 3.82 7.39 9.20
N ASN A 182 4.92 6.74 8.80
CA ASN A 182 5.63 7.01 7.55
C ASN A 182 4.77 6.87 6.29
N ASP A 183 3.70 6.06 6.32
CA ASP A 183 2.80 5.88 5.17
C ASP A 183 2.10 7.19 4.76
N VAL A 184 2.06 8.20 5.64
CA VAL A 184 1.60 9.55 5.33
C VAL A 184 2.38 10.13 4.14
N PHE A 185 3.68 9.89 4.01
CA PHE A 185 4.46 10.42 2.88
C PHE A 185 4.05 9.80 1.55
N ALA A 186 3.65 8.53 1.54
CA ALA A 186 3.11 7.89 0.34
C ALA A 186 1.80 8.59 -0.08
N ILE A 187 0.92 8.87 0.89
CA ILE A 187 -0.34 9.58 0.65
C ILE A 187 -0.08 11.01 0.17
N THR A 188 0.82 11.75 0.82
CA THR A 188 1.17 13.13 0.45
C THR A 188 1.67 13.22 -0.99
N ASN A 189 2.46 12.25 -1.46
CA ASN A 189 2.92 12.21 -2.84
C ASN A 189 1.85 11.68 -3.83
N ALA A 190 0.89 10.87 -3.38
CA ALA A 190 -0.20 10.37 -4.21
C ALA A 190 -1.26 11.44 -4.54
N VAL A 191 -1.56 12.34 -3.59
CA VAL A 191 -2.54 13.43 -3.79
C VAL A 191 -2.24 14.30 -5.04
N PRO A 192 -1.03 14.86 -5.24
CA PRO A 192 -0.75 15.65 -6.43
C PRO A 192 -0.80 14.81 -7.71
N ALA A 193 -0.40 13.54 -7.67
CA ALA A 193 -0.50 12.64 -8.83
C ALA A 193 -1.96 12.43 -9.26
N ILE A 194 -2.85 12.18 -8.30
CA ILE A 194 -4.29 12.01 -8.55
C ILE A 194 -4.92 13.30 -9.07
N ALA A 195 -4.54 14.45 -8.50
CA ALA A 195 -5.04 15.75 -8.95
C ALA A 195 -4.63 16.04 -10.41
N LEU A 196 -3.36 15.78 -10.76
CA LEU A 196 -2.83 15.94 -12.11
C LEU A 196 -3.49 15.00 -13.11
N LEU A 197 -3.64 13.72 -12.76
CA LEU A 197 -4.34 12.73 -13.58
C LEU A 197 -5.80 13.09 -13.79
N SER A 198 -6.50 13.52 -12.74
CA SER A 198 -7.91 13.90 -12.81
C SER A 198 -8.11 15.13 -13.69
N TYR A 199 -7.32 16.19 -13.47
CA TYR A 199 -7.36 17.38 -14.32
C TYR A 199 -7.03 17.03 -15.77
N GLY A 200 -5.98 16.25 -16.00
CA GLY A 200 -5.57 15.85 -17.33
C GLY A 200 -6.59 14.95 -18.04
N PHE A 201 -7.29 14.08 -17.30
CA PHE A 201 -8.29 13.17 -17.84
C PHE A 201 -9.56 13.89 -18.28
N PHE A 202 -10.05 14.85 -17.50
CA PHE A 202 -11.34 15.53 -17.75
C PHE A 202 -11.26 16.77 -18.65
N ASN A 203 -10.07 17.16 -19.11
CA ASN A 203 -9.87 18.36 -19.93
C ASN A 203 -9.09 18.03 -21.22
N LYS A 204 -9.44 18.68 -22.34
CA LYS A 204 -8.73 18.57 -23.62
C LYS A 204 -7.68 19.66 -23.78
N GLY A 205 -6.63 19.36 -24.53
CA GLY A 205 -5.60 20.31 -24.95
C GLY A 205 -4.23 20.04 -24.33
N LEU A 206 -3.24 20.81 -24.79
CA LEU A 206 -1.84 20.58 -24.46
C LEU A 206 -1.57 20.58 -22.95
N VAL A 207 -2.04 21.59 -22.22
CA VAL A 207 -1.77 21.71 -20.77
C VAL A 207 -2.39 20.54 -19.98
N PRO A 208 -3.67 20.17 -20.17
CA PRO A 208 -4.21 18.94 -19.61
C PRO A 208 -3.42 17.66 -19.95
N GLY A 209 -2.97 17.51 -21.21
CA GLY A 209 -2.13 16.37 -21.62
C GLY A 209 -0.80 16.31 -20.87
N LEU A 210 -0.12 17.47 -20.70
CA LEU A 210 1.10 17.57 -19.89
C LEU A 210 0.85 17.20 -18.43
N CYS A 211 -0.25 17.69 -17.82
CA CYS A 211 -0.65 17.33 -16.46
C CYS A 211 -0.92 15.82 -16.34
N PHE A 212 -1.64 15.24 -17.30
CA PHE A 212 -1.90 13.80 -17.33
C PHE A 212 -0.59 13.01 -17.38
N GLY A 213 0.34 13.41 -18.26
CA GLY A 213 1.67 12.83 -18.37
C GLY A 213 2.44 12.89 -17.05
N ALA A 214 2.53 14.07 -16.44
CA ALA A 214 3.22 14.25 -15.16
C ALA A 214 2.62 13.38 -14.04
N GLY A 215 1.28 13.37 -13.90
CA GLY A 215 0.59 12.53 -12.93
C GLY A 215 0.81 11.03 -13.16
N LEU A 216 0.84 10.60 -14.43
CA LEU A 216 1.15 9.23 -14.82
C LEU A 216 2.58 8.85 -14.43
N GLY A 217 3.57 9.71 -14.70
CA GLY A 217 4.96 9.51 -14.31
C GLY A 217 5.15 9.38 -12.80
N ILE A 218 4.52 10.27 -12.01
CA ILE A 218 4.55 10.21 -10.55
C ILE A 218 3.93 8.90 -10.05
N THR A 219 2.80 8.48 -10.64
CA THR A 219 2.10 7.25 -10.25
C THR A 219 2.92 6.00 -10.59
N MET A 220 3.54 5.96 -11.77
CA MET A 220 4.44 4.88 -12.18
C MET A 220 5.64 4.76 -11.24
N PHE A 221 6.27 5.87 -10.89
CA PHE A 221 7.35 5.87 -9.91
C PHE A 221 6.87 5.41 -8.53
N GLY A 222 5.73 5.93 -8.05
CA GLY A 222 5.15 5.54 -6.76
C GLY A 222 4.85 4.04 -6.67
N MET A 223 4.30 3.45 -7.74
CA MET A 223 4.12 1.99 -7.82
C MET A 223 5.45 1.24 -7.78
N ALA A 224 6.44 1.65 -8.58
CA ALA A 224 7.76 1.03 -8.58
C ALA A 224 8.44 1.14 -7.20
N TYR A 225 8.31 2.29 -6.55
CA TYR A 225 8.81 2.54 -5.20
C TYR A 225 8.13 1.59 -4.20
N MET A 226 6.80 1.49 -4.19
CA MET A 226 6.08 0.57 -3.31
C MET A 226 6.53 -0.89 -3.51
N PHE A 227 6.67 -1.38 -4.75
CA PHE A 227 7.13 -2.76 -4.99
C PHE A 227 8.57 -2.99 -4.52
N VAL A 228 9.48 -2.06 -4.77
CA VAL A 228 10.88 -2.23 -4.42
C VAL A 228 11.12 -1.92 -2.94
N HIS A 229 10.73 -0.75 -2.46
CA HIS A 229 10.90 -0.36 -1.07
C HIS A 229 10.06 -1.22 -0.13
N ASP A 230 8.74 -1.16 -0.24
CA ASP A 230 7.85 -1.82 0.73
C ASP A 230 7.81 -3.34 0.52
N GLY A 231 7.70 -3.76 -0.74
CA GLY A 231 7.65 -5.17 -1.10
C GLY A 231 9.01 -5.88 -0.94
N LEU A 232 10.04 -5.43 -1.64
CA LEU A 232 11.33 -6.13 -1.68
C LEU A 232 12.21 -5.84 -0.46
N VAL A 233 12.39 -4.56 -0.10
CA VAL A 233 13.30 -4.19 0.99
C VAL A 233 12.68 -4.51 2.35
N HIS A 234 11.45 -4.04 2.58
CA HIS A 234 10.74 -4.18 3.86
C HIS A 234 9.91 -5.46 3.97
N LYS A 235 9.81 -6.26 2.91
CA LYS A 235 9.08 -7.53 2.90
C LYS A 235 7.62 -7.38 3.37
N ARG A 236 6.99 -6.22 3.12
CA ARG A 236 5.58 -5.97 3.49
C ARG A 236 4.64 -6.91 2.72
N PHE A 237 5.02 -7.31 1.51
CA PHE A 237 4.29 -8.29 0.69
C PHE A 237 5.26 -9.02 -0.24
N PRO A 238 4.91 -10.25 -0.71
CA PRO A 238 5.79 -11.02 -1.59
C PRO A 238 5.89 -10.38 -2.98
N VAL A 239 7.12 -10.16 -3.44
CA VAL A 239 7.43 -9.58 -4.78
C VAL A 239 7.87 -10.63 -5.81
N GLY A 240 7.82 -11.91 -5.45
CA GLY A 240 8.13 -13.02 -6.34
C GLY A 240 9.60 -13.02 -6.83
N PRO A 241 9.86 -13.47 -8.08
CA PRO A 241 11.21 -13.64 -8.62
C PRO A 241 12.04 -12.35 -8.73
N ILE A 242 11.39 -11.18 -8.67
CA ILE A 242 12.05 -9.86 -8.75
C ILE A 242 13.09 -9.70 -7.64
N ALA A 243 12.89 -10.33 -6.48
CA ALA A 243 13.84 -10.32 -5.37
C ALA A 243 15.21 -10.95 -5.72
N ASN A 244 15.26 -11.79 -6.76
CA ASN A 244 16.46 -12.50 -7.15
C ASN A 244 17.30 -11.78 -8.22
N VAL A 245 16.77 -10.69 -8.78
CA VAL A 245 17.47 -9.89 -9.79
C VAL A 245 18.68 -9.19 -9.15
N PRO A 246 19.90 -9.29 -9.73
CA PRO A 246 21.11 -8.74 -9.13
C PRO A 246 21.02 -7.25 -8.77
N TYR A 247 20.45 -6.44 -9.67
CA TYR A 247 20.28 -5.00 -9.44
C TYR A 247 19.37 -4.71 -8.25
N PHE A 248 18.19 -5.34 -8.17
CA PHE A 248 17.27 -5.11 -7.06
C PHE A 248 17.81 -5.66 -5.73
N ARG A 249 18.63 -6.71 -5.76
CA ARG A 249 19.38 -7.15 -4.58
C ARG A 249 20.37 -6.09 -4.11
N LYS A 250 21.06 -5.43 -5.04
CA LYS A 250 21.98 -4.31 -4.74
C LYS A 250 21.24 -3.11 -4.15
N VAL A 251 20.09 -2.73 -4.73
CA VAL A 251 19.21 -1.68 -4.18
C VAL A 251 18.77 -2.01 -2.75
N ALA A 252 18.30 -3.24 -2.53
CA ALA A 252 17.86 -3.65 -1.19
C ALA A 252 19.02 -3.71 -0.17
N ALA A 253 20.23 -4.04 -0.62
CA ALA A 253 21.44 -3.97 0.21
C ALA A 253 21.79 -2.52 0.57
N ALA A 254 21.76 -1.61 -0.40
CA ALA A 254 22.02 -0.19 -0.17
C ALA A 254 21.00 0.42 0.80
N HIS A 255 19.71 0.10 0.68
CA HIS A 255 18.68 0.56 1.62
C HIS A 255 18.88 -0.02 3.02
N GLN A 256 19.41 -1.24 3.16
CA GLN A 256 19.74 -1.77 4.47
C GLN A 256 20.86 -0.98 5.17
N LEU A 257 21.82 -0.45 4.40
CA LEU A 257 22.85 0.42 4.94
C LEU A 257 22.26 1.75 5.43
N HIS A 258 21.27 2.30 4.72
CA HIS A 258 20.51 3.46 5.19
C HIS A 258 19.88 3.21 6.57
N HIS A 259 19.20 2.07 6.75
CA HIS A 259 18.63 1.68 8.05
C HIS A 259 19.67 1.47 9.16
N SER A 260 20.92 1.19 8.81
CA SER A 260 22.01 1.10 9.78
C SER A 260 22.60 2.46 10.18
N GLU A 261 22.12 3.55 9.57
CA GLU A 261 22.57 4.94 9.78
C GLU A 261 24.07 5.17 9.51
N LYS A 262 24.74 4.20 8.87
CA LYS A 262 26.12 4.35 8.38
C LYS A 262 26.18 5.46 7.33
N PHE A 263 27.37 6.03 7.15
CA PHE A 263 27.63 7.07 6.14
C PHE A 263 26.68 8.29 6.27
N ASN A 264 26.36 8.70 7.49
CA ASN A 264 25.40 9.78 7.79
C ASN A 264 23.98 9.52 7.25
N GLY A 265 23.56 8.26 7.16
CA GLY A 265 22.24 7.88 6.65
C GLY A 265 22.14 7.84 5.12
N VAL A 266 23.27 7.83 4.40
CA VAL A 266 23.28 7.56 2.95
C VAL A 266 23.08 6.05 2.70
N PRO A 267 22.28 5.63 1.69
CA PRO A 267 21.62 6.44 0.66
C PRO A 267 20.26 7.02 1.08
N TYR A 268 19.87 8.14 0.47
CA TYR A 268 18.51 8.69 0.61
C TYR A 268 17.60 8.32 -0.56
N GLY A 269 18.14 8.19 -1.77
CA GLY A 269 17.40 7.69 -2.94
C GLY A 269 17.24 6.16 -2.93
N LEU A 270 16.26 5.66 -3.67
CA LEU A 270 15.98 4.23 -3.75
C LEU A 270 16.76 3.57 -4.89
N PHE A 271 16.51 3.98 -6.14
CA PHE A 271 17.11 3.33 -7.31
C PHE A 271 18.57 3.75 -7.51
N LEU A 272 18.89 5.02 -7.24
CA LEU A 272 20.26 5.53 -7.24
C LEU A 272 21.00 5.24 -5.93
N GLY A 273 20.32 4.64 -4.95
CA GLY A 273 20.91 4.35 -3.64
C GLY A 273 22.25 3.60 -3.68
N PRO A 274 22.41 2.54 -4.50
CA PRO A 274 23.71 1.90 -4.67
C PRO A 274 24.83 2.84 -5.11
N LYS A 275 24.54 3.74 -6.04
CA LYS A 275 25.50 4.73 -6.52
C LYS A 275 25.84 5.75 -5.44
N GLU A 276 24.85 6.20 -4.66
CA GLU A 276 25.10 7.12 -3.55
C GLU A 276 26.02 6.51 -2.49
N VAL A 277 25.89 5.21 -2.21
CA VAL A 277 26.79 4.50 -1.30
C VAL A 277 28.21 4.41 -1.86
N GLU A 278 28.35 4.15 -3.16
CA GLU A 278 29.65 4.14 -3.83
C GLU A 278 30.32 5.51 -3.81
N ASP A 279 29.57 6.59 -4.06
CA ASP A 279 30.05 7.97 -4.08
C ASP A 279 30.60 8.41 -2.71
N VAL A 280 30.12 7.84 -1.59
CA VAL A 280 30.62 8.09 -0.23
C VAL A 280 31.70 7.09 0.23
N GLY A 281 32.20 6.24 -0.67
CA GLY A 281 33.23 5.24 -0.37
C GLY A 281 32.73 3.98 0.34
N GLY A 282 31.42 3.73 0.37
CA GLY A 282 30.79 2.60 1.06
C GLY A 282 30.78 1.27 0.29
N HIS A 283 31.60 1.14 -0.76
CA HIS A 283 31.58 -0.02 -1.67
C HIS A 283 31.80 -1.36 -0.93
N GLU A 284 32.73 -1.41 0.02
CA GLU A 284 33.02 -2.64 0.77
C GLU A 284 31.84 -3.10 1.65
N GLU A 285 31.18 -2.16 2.33
CA GLU A 285 30.01 -2.44 3.15
C GLU A 285 28.81 -2.85 2.29
N LEU A 286 28.66 -2.25 1.11
CA LEU A 286 27.64 -2.63 0.14
C LEU A 286 27.84 -4.07 -0.35
N GLU A 287 29.05 -4.42 -0.78
CA GLU A 287 29.38 -5.79 -1.22
C GLU A 287 29.21 -6.82 -0.11
N LYS A 288 29.60 -6.47 1.13
CA LYS A 288 29.37 -7.32 2.30
C LYS A 288 27.89 -7.61 2.52
N GLU A 289 27.04 -6.59 2.40
CA GLU A 289 25.59 -6.72 2.56
C GLU A 289 24.95 -7.52 1.41
N ILE A 290 25.40 -7.32 0.17
CA ILE A 290 24.97 -8.10 -1.00
C ILE A 290 25.29 -9.59 -0.78
N ASN A 291 26.52 -9.91 -0.37
CA ASN A 291 26.96 -11.27 -0.12
C ASN A 291 26.18 -11.92 1.03
N ARG A 292 25.88 -11.16 2.10
CA ARG A 292 25.00 -11.61 3.19
C ARG A 292 23.63 -12.02 2.67
N ARG A 293 23.02 -11.21 1.80
CA ARG A 293 21.71 -11.48 1.19
C ARG A 293 21.75 -12.69 0.25
N ILE A 294 22.80 -12.85 -0.55
CA ILE A 294 22.98 -14.03 -1.42
C ILE A 294 23.06 -15.30 -0.57
N LYS A 295 23.85 -15.28 0.51
CA LYS A 295 23.98 -16.43 1.41
C LYS A 295 22.65 -16.79 2.07
N SER A 296 21.91 -15.78 2.55
CA SER A 296 20.57 -15.98 3.14
C SER A 296 19.56 -16.55 2.14
N SER A 297 19.65 -16.18 0.86
CA SER A 297 18.74 -16.69 -0.18
C SER A 297 19.06 -18.12 -0.62
N LYS A 298 20.29 -18.59 -0.47
CA LYS A 298 20.69 -19.96 -0.82
C LYS A 298 20.39 -20.99 0.28
N GLY A 299 20.16 -20.52 1.51
CA GLY A 299 19.87 -21.37 2.68
C GLY A 299 18.39 -21.45 3.05
N SER A 300 17.50 -20.79 2.30
CA SER A 300 16.05 -20.75 2.52
C SER A 300 15.32 -21.44 1.39
#